data_AF-A0A2K8XEE6-F1
#
_entry.id   AF-A0A2K8XEE6-F1
#
_cell.length_a   1.000
_cell.length_b   1.000
_cell.length_c   1.000
_cell.angle_alpha   90.00
_cell.angle_beta   90.00
_cell.angle_gamma   90.00
#
_symmetry.space_group_name_H-M   'P 1'
#
loop_
_entity.id
_entity.type
_entity.pdbx_description
1 polymer ?
#
loop_
_entity_poly.entity_id
_entity_poly.type
_entity_poly.pdbx_seq_one_letter_code
_entity_poly.pdbx_strand_id
1 'polypeptide(L)'
;MKTKTKKRLLIVVAIITALFFYGCYNFEKDKQELIRIKTLALNADSKTIFNELKKPNNFTNPIVSLVYNKWKGEMYSRFIDKDEVFKNTSDNTMVNGLSKIYRNYYADEFLKENLKDRSSEKLYKKLGNYLNTNKLTTHPKDSLSDPDFIIDEIASLLRKDDFEYRFLARNGIDELLIWNDITKKEYTVVLPKDTINTTVVFINSFHLEDFDNFVTYGSSNVGGWAIEEKATLYCNKTAYALGTEEFNISYLKHETLHFTDLNDYPNLSTADLEYRAKLVELMYLTEETMYSKLFEFLNSASNKDRNYSHNYANYILIGDLSKTIFNSEYENDFDKWKAVKVEAINNVAKELYYSSNAKLAESTEVKEII
;
A
#
# COMPACT_ATOMS: atom_id res chain seq x y z
N MET A 1 52.98 -4.98 22.88
CA MET A 1 51.58 -4.50 22.71
C MET A 1 50.97 -4.74 21.32
N LYS A 2 51.71 -4.63 20.20
CA LYS A 2 51.13 -4.69 18.82
C LYS A 2 50.55 -6.05 18.37
N THR A 3 51.03 -7.19 18.87
CA THR A 3 50.60 -8.54 18.43
C THR A 3 49.28 -9.01 19.04
N LYS A 4 49.01 -8.70 20.31
CA LYS A 4 47.71 -8.99 20.96
C LYS A 4 46.56 -8.19 20.32
N THR A 5 46.81 -6.93 19.96
CA THR A 5 45.84 -6.09 19.26
C THR A 5 45.53 -6.62 17.85
N LYS A 6 46.54 -7.06 17.09
CA LYS A 6 46.33 -7.71 15.78
C LYS A 6 45.52 -9.01 15.86
N LYS A 7 45.79 -9.87 16.86
CA LYS A 7 45.01 -11.10 17.08
C LYS A 7 43.56 -10.81 17.45
N ARG A 8 43.32 -9.81 18.32
CA ARG A 8 41.95 -9.37 18.66
C ARG A 8 41.21 -8.82 17.44
N LEU A 9 41.89 -8.01 16.62
CA LEU A 9 41.31 -7.49 15.38
C LEU A 9 40.93 -8.62 14.41
N LEU A 10 41.81 -9.61 14.21
CA LEU A 10 41.51 -10.78 13.38
C LEU A 10 40.31 -11.58 13.88
N ILE A 11 40.18 -11.78 15.19
CA ILE A 11 39.01 -12.45 15.78
C ILE A 11 37.73 -11.64 15.54
N VAL A 12 37.77 -10.32 15.74
CA VAL A 12 36.62 -9.45 15.49
C VAL A 12 36.21 -9.49 14.02
N VAL A 13 37.17 -9.39 13.10
CA VAL A 13 36.90 -9.51 11.66
C VAL A 13 36.29 -10.87 11.32
N ALA A 14 36.85 -11.97 11.84
CA ALA A 14 36.31 -13.31 11.61
C ALA A 14 34.87 -13.46 12.13
N ILE A 15 34.56 -12.88 13.31
CA ILE A 15 33.21 -12.87 13.87
C ILE A 15 32.27 -12.04 12.98
N ILE A 16 32.67 -10.84 12.57
CA ILE A 16 31.85 -9.99 11.68
C ILE A 16 31.58 -10.70 10.35
N THR A 17 32.60 -11.33 9.76
CA THR A 17 32.44 -12.10 8.51
C THR A 17 31.52 -13.30 8.71
N ALA A 18 31.64 -14.04 9.82
CA ALA A 18 30.75 -15.15 10.12
C ALA A 18 29.31 -14.67 10.33
N LEU A 19 29.10 -13.57 11.04
CA LEU A 19 27.80 -12.94 11.24
C LEU A 19 27.19 -12.44 9.92
N PHE A 20 28.02 -11.90 9.01
CA PHE A 20 27.59 -11.50 7.67
C PHE A 20 27.06 -12.70 6.89
N PHE A 21 27.83 -13.79 6.78
CA PHE A 21 27.37 -15.00 6.08
C PHE A 21 26.15 -15.64 6.74
N TYR A 22 26.09 -15.65 8.08
CA TYR A 22 24.93 -16.12 8.83
C TYR A 22 23.69 -15.27 8.55
N GLY A 23 23.84 -13.96 8.45
CA GLY A 23 22.76 -13.02 8.10
C GLY A 23 22.31 -13.12 6.64
N CYS A 24 23.20 -13.49 5.71
CA CYS A 24 22.87 -13.69 4.30
C CYS A 24 22.24 -15.06 4.00
N TYR A 25 22.41 -16.05 4.88
CA TYR A 25 21.94 -17.42 4.66
C TYR A 25 20.42 -17.47 4.42
N ASN A 26 19.99 -17.94 3.23
CA ASN A 26 18.59 -18.01 2.79
C ASN A 26 17.78 -16.71 2.91
N PHE A 27 18.45 -15.55 3.02
CA PHE A 27 17.78 -14.29 3.31
C PHE A 27 16.66 -13.97 2.32
N GLU A 28 16.93 -14.08 1.01
CA GLU A 28 15.95 -13.70 -0.01
C GLU A 28 14.73 -14.63 -0.03
N LYS A 29 14.95 -15.94 0.09
CA LYS A 29 13.86 -16.93 0.18
C LYS A 29 12.96 -16.67 1.39
N ASP A 30 13.57 -16.49 2.56
CA ASP A 30 12.83 -16.30 3.80
C ASP A 30 12.16 -14.92 3.83
N LYS A 31 12.79 -13.88 3.26
CA LYS A 31 12.18 -12.57 3.06
C LYS A 31 10.93 -12.65 2.18
N GLN A 32 11.00 -13.36 1.06
CA GLN A 32 9.86 -13.58 0.16
C GLN A 32 8.70 -14.27 0.87
N GLU A 33 8.99 -15.31 1.66
CA GLU A 33 7.96 -16.00 2.44
C GLU A 33 7.36 -15.10 3.54
N LEU A 34 8.17 -14.26 4.20
CA LEU A 34 7.66 -13.27 5.15
C LEU A 34 6.73 -12.25 4.47
N ILE A 35 7.10 -11.75 3.29
CA ILE A 35 6.26 -10.85 2.50
C ILE A 35 4.94 -11.54 2.16
N ARG A 36 4.99 -12.78 1.64
CA ARG A 36 3.80 -13.58 1.30
C ARG A 36 2.85 -13.70 2.50
N ILE A 37 3.37 -14.01 3.69
CA ILE A 37 2.56 -14.10 4.92
C ILE A 37 1.93 -12.74 5.25
N LYS A 38 2.69 -11.65 5.18
CA LYS A 38 2.17 -10.29 5.47
C LYS A 38 1.08 -9.86 4.47
N THR A 39 1.19 -10.24 3.19
CA THR A 39 0.16 -9.98 2.18
C THR A 39 -1.18 -10.66 2.49
N LEU A 40 -1.19 -11.76 3.25
CA LEU A 40 -2.45 -12.37 3.70
C LEU A 40 -3.28 -11.42 4.58
N ALA A 41 -2.62 -10.56 5.38
CA ALA A 41 -3.32 -9.56 6.19
C ALA A 41 -3.95 -8.45 5.31
N LEU A 42 -3.30 -8.08 4.20
CA LEU A 42 -3.83 -7.08 3.25
C LEU A 42 -5.08 -7.55 2.52
N ASN A 43 -5.13 -8.83 2.18
CA ASN A 43 -6.31 -9.42 1.54
C ASN A 43 -7.51 -9.55 2.50
N ALA A 44 -7.43 -8.95 3.70
CA ALA A 44 -8.49 -8.91 4.69
C ALA A 44 -9.01 -10.29 5.13
N ASP A 45 -8.20 -11.33 4.96
CA ASP A 45 -8.52 -12.70 5.34
C ASP A 45 -7.92 -13.02 6.71
N SER A 46 -8.52 -12.45 7.76
CA SER A 46 -8.07 -12.61 9.15
C SER A 46 -7.98 -14.08 9.56
N LYS A 47 -8.90 -14.92 9.08
CA LYS A 47 -8.91 -16.36 9.34
C LYS A 47 -7.69 -17.05 8.76
N THR A 48 -7.38 -16.80 7.49
CA THR A 48 -6.22 -17.40 6.83
C THR A 48 -4.92 -16.94 7.49
N ILE A 49 -4.77 -15.65 7.78
CA ILE A 49 -3.55 -15.18 8.46
C ILE A 49 -3.39 -15.78 9.86
N PHE A 50 -4.43 -15.82 10.70
CA PHE A 50 -4.27 -16.41 12.04
C PHE A 50 -4.08 -17.94 12.01
N ASN A 51 -4.57 -18.62 10.98
CA ASN A 51 -4.25 -20.03 10.76
C ASN A 51 -2.79 -20.21 10.33
N GLU A 52 -2.26 -19.31 9.51
CA GLU A 52 -0.85 -19.29 9.14
C GLU A 52 0.05 -19.00 10.35
N LEU A 53 -0.29 -18.00 11.16
CA LEU A 53 0.48 -17.61 12.34
C LEU A 53 0.51 -18.71 13.42
N LYS A 54 -0.46 -19.62 13.47
CA LYS A 54 -0.44 -20.79 14.38
C LYS A 54 0.61 -21.82 14.00
N LYS A 55 1.07 -21.85 12.75
CA LYS A 55 2.09 -22.82 12.29
C LYS A 55 3.43 -22.56 12.98
N PRO A 56 4.29 -23.59 13.12
CA PRO A 56 5.66 -23.41 13.58
C PRO A 56 6.42 -22.43 12.69
N ASN A 57 7.28 -21.61 13.32
CA ASN A 57 8.19 -20.74 12.58
C ASN A 57 9.26 -21.61 11.90
N ASN A 58 9.27 -21.61 10.56
CA ASN A 58 10.19 -22.36 9.72
C ASN A 58 11.25 -21.48 9.03
N PHE A 59 11.36 -20.20 9.40
CA PHE A 59 12.39 -19.30 8.86
C PHE A 59 13.77 -19.73 9.33
N THR A 60 14.65 -19.99 8.37
CA THR A 60 16.03 -20.43 8.59
C THR A 60 17.01 -19.26 8.74
N ASN A 61 16.68 -18.12 8.16
CA ASN A 61 17.42 -16.89 8.28
C ASN A 61 17.14 -16.24 9.66
N PRO A 62 18.17 -15.93 10.45
CA PRO A 62 18.01 -15.42 11.81
C PRO A 62 17.35 -14.03 11.86
N ILE A 63 17.66 -13.16 10.89
CA ILE A 63 17.13 -11.78 10.84
C ILE A 63 15.65 -11.84 10.50
N VAL A 64 15.29 -12.59 9.45
CA VAL A 64 13.89 -12.76 9.05
C VAL A 64 13.08 -13.41 10.17
N SER A 65 13.61 -14.45 10.81
CA SER A 65 12.95 -15.12 11.93
C SER A 65 12.67 -14.16 13.11
N LEU A 66 13.62 -13.29 13.44
CA LEU A 66 13.46 -12.29 14.49
C LEU A 66 12.38 -11.26 14.12
N VAL A 67 12.42 -10.73 12.90
CA VAL A 67 11.39 -9.80 12.38
C VAL A 67 10.01 -10.44 12.38
N TYR A 68 9.90 -11.69 11.92
CA TYR A 68 8.64 -12.43 11.92
C TYR A 68 8.09 -12.62 13.32
N ASN A 69 8.91 -13.07 14.28
CA ASN A 69 8.44 -13.32 15.64
C ASN A 69 7.97 -12.02 16.32
N LYS A 70 8.67 -10.90 16.09
CA LYS A 70 8.23 -9.58 16.57
C LYS A 70 6.87 -9.22 15.97
N TRP A 71 6.76 -9.26 14.66
CA TRP A 71 5.52 -8.94 13.94
C TRP A 71 4.35 -9.85 14.34
N LYS A 72 4.61 -11.15 14.51
CA LYS A 72 3.61 -12.09 15.02
C LYS A 72 3.14 -11.73 16.43
N GLY A 73 4.05 -11.38 17.34
CA GLY A 73 3.68 -10.95 18.70
C GLY A 73 2.81 -9.68 18.68
N GLU A 74 3.17 -8.73 17.83
CA GLU A 74 2.39 -7.52 17.54
C GLU A 74 0.96 -7.91 17.06
N MET A 75 0.82 -8.75 16.04
CA MET A 75 -0.48 -9.22 15.55
C MET A 75 -1.37 -9.85 16.66
N TYR A 76 -0.78 -10.67 17.54
CA TYR A 76 -1.54 -11.26 18.66
C TYR A 76 -1.98 -10.20 19.66
N SER A 77 -1.09 -9.29 20.04
CA SER A 77 -1.39 -8.20 20.98
C SER A 77 -2.55 -7.32 20.51
N ARG A 78 -2.59 -6.92 19.24
CA ARG A 78 -3.66 -6.08 18.69
C ARG A 78 -4.99 -6.79 18.54
N PHE A 79 -4.98 -7.99 17.99
CA PHE A 79 -6.20 -8.61 17.46
C PHE A 79 -6.75 -9.74 18.34
N ILE A 80 -5.89 -10.44 19.08
CA ILE A 80 -6.28 -11.60 19.89
C ILE A 80 -6.35 -11.22 21.36
N ASP A 81 -5.23 -10.75 21.92
CA ASP A 81 -5.11 -10.42 23.34
C ASP A 81 -5.77 -9.07 23.66
N LYS A 82 -5.81 -8.18 22.66
CA LYS A 82 -6.39 -6.83 22.71
C LYS A 82 -5.79 -5.97 23.84
N ASP A 83 -4.50 -6.15 24.08
CA ASP A 83 -3.73 -5.46 25.12
C ASP A 83 -2.84 -4.34 24.56
N GLU A 84 -2.83 -4.14 23.23
CA GLU A 84 -2.12 -3.03 22.61
C GLU A 84 -2.69 -1.68 23.05
N VAL A 85 -1.80 -0.79 23.49
CA VAL A 85 -2.12 0.62 23.77
C VAL A 85 -1.72 1.47 22.57
N PHE A 86 -2.71 2.00 21.84
CA PHE A 86 -2.45 2.92 20.74
C PHE A 86 -1.77 4.20 21.23
N LYS A 87 -0.58 4.48 20.69
CA LYS A 87 0.15 5.71 20.98
C LYS A 87 -0.53 6.91 20.33
N ASN A 88 -0.61 8.00 21.08
CA ASN A 88 -0.95 9.32 20.55
C ASN A 88 0.21 9.84 19.71
N THR A 89 -0.13 10.50 18.61
CA THR A 89 0.82 10.98 17.60
C THR A 89 0.74 12.49 17.40
N SER A 90 -0.23 13.15 18.05
CA SER A 90 -0.45 14.59 18.00
C SER A 90 -0.57 15.16 19.42
N ASP A 91 -0.26 16.44 19.60
CA ASP A 91 -0.63 17.17 20.83
C ASP A 91 -2.11 17.58 20.83
N ASN A 92 -2.78 17.49 19.68
CA ASN A 92 -4.20 17.78 19.55
C ASN A 92 -5.05 16.61 20.07
N THR A 93 -5.86 16.87 21.10
CA THR A 93 -6.69 15.86 21.76
C THR A 93 -7.82 15.35 20.89
N MET A 94 -8.37 16.19 20.00
CA MET A 94 -9.37 15.78 19.01
C MET A 94 -8.77 14.76 18.03
N VAL A 95 -7.62 15.07 17.43
CA VAL A 95 -6.93 14.17 16.49
C VAL A 95 -6.67 12.81 17.14
N ASN A 96 -6.13 12.79 18.36
CA ASN A 96 -5.89 11.54 19.09
C ASN A 96 -7.19 10.76 19.37
N GLY A 97 -8.28 11.44 19.68
CA GLY A 97 -9.59 10.82 19.90
C GLY A 97 -10.16 10.20 18.63
N LEU A 98 -10.10 10.92 17.51
CA LEU A 98 -10.47 10.41 16.18
C LEU A 98 -9.62 9.19 15.80
N SER A 99 -8.29 9.29 15.92
CA SER A 99 -7.35 8.19 15.66
C SER A 99 -7.69 6.94 16.46
N LYS A 100 -8.03 7.09 17.74
CA LYS A 100 -8.43 5.96 18.59
C LYS A 100 -9.75 5.34 18.12
N ILE A 101 -10.72 6.14 17.69
CA ILE A 101 -12.01 5.62 17.20
C ILE A 101 -11.80 4.81 15.91
N TYR A 102 -11.06 5.35 14.94
CA TYR A 102 -10.75 4.67 13.68
C TYR A 102 -9.92 3.40 13.89
N ARG A 103 -8.85 3.43 14.70
CA ARG A 103 -8.04 2.22 14.98
C ARG A 103 -8.84 1.11 15.65
N ASN A 104 -9.77 1.45 16.55
CA ASN A 104 -10.69 0.46 17.12
C ASN A 104 -11.65 -0.10 16.07
N TYR A 105 -12.17 0.75 15.19
CA TYR A 105 -13.01 0.32 14.07
C TYR A 105 -12.23 -0.61 13.13
N TYR A 106 -11.02 -0.26 12.71
CA TYR A 106 -10.16 -1.11 11.88
C TYR A 106 -9.90 -2.48 12.54
N ALA A 107 -9.65 -2.51 13.85
CA ALA A 107 -9.46 -3.76 14.58
C ALA A 107 -10.72 -4.65 14.58
N ASP A 108 -11.89 -4.05 14.79
CA ASP A 108 -13.18 -4.75 14.78
C ASP A 108 -13.50 -5.29 13.36
N GLU A 109 -13.28 -4.50 12.32
CA GLU A 109 -13.61 -4.86 10.93
C GLU A 109 -12.63 -5.86 10.30
N PHE A 110 -11.36 -5.83 10.70
CA PHE A 110 -10.37 -6.82 10.26
C PHE A 110 -10.75 -8.24 10.69
N LEU A 111 -11.31 -8.40 11.89
CA LEU A 111 -11.67 -9.70 12.47
C LEU A 111 -12.95 -10.33 11.90
N LYS A 112 -13.68 -9.64 11.02
CA LYS A 112 -14.87 -10.20 10.39
C LYS A 112 -14.47 -11.24 9.34
N GLU A 113 -15.08 -12.42 9.40
CA GLU A 113 -14.76 -13.52 8.46
C GLU A 113 -15.20 -13.21 7.02
N ASN A 114 -16.28 -12.45 6.85
CA ASN A 114 -16.83 -12.11 5.55
C ASN A 114 -16.79 -10.59 5.33
N LEU A 115 -16.23 -10.16 4.19
CA LEU A 115 -16.15 -8.75 3.81
C LEU A 115 -17.53 -8.11 3.71
N LYS A 116 -18.58 -8.88 3.37
CA LYS A 116 -19.97 -8.40 3.32
C LYS A 116 -20.55 -8.03 4.67
N ASP A 117 -19.94 -8.51 5.77
CA ASP A 117 -20.37 -8.18 7.12
C ASP A 117 -19.77 -6.86 7.61
N ARG A 118 -18.88 -6.24 6.82
CA ARG A 118 -18.28 -4.95 7.14
C ARG A 118 -19.32 -3.84 7.13
N SER A 119 -19.21 -2.94 8.10
CA SER A 119 -20.18 -1.84 8.26
C SER A 119 -19.62 -0.70 9.09
N SER A 120 -19.84 0.52 8.61
CA SER A 120 -19.42 1.76 9.26
C SER A 120 -20.45 2.31 10.25
N GLU A 121 -21.59 1.65 10.47
CA GLU A 121 -22.65 2.15 11.37
C GLU A 121 -22.11 2.39 12.79
N LYS A 122 -21.35 1.44 13.33
CA LYS A 122 -20.73 1.57 14.65
C LYS A 122 -19.66 2.66 14.69
N LEU A 123 -18.95 2.90 13.58
CA LEU A 123 -17.97 3.98 13.46
C LEU A 123 -18.67 5.34 13.60
N TYR A 124 -19.66 5.63 12.75
CA TYR A 124 -20.35 6.92 12.78
C TYR A 124 -21.10 7.16 14.09
N LYS A 125 -21.70 6.12 14.69
CA LYS A 125 -22.28 6.24 16.03
C LYS A 125 -21.25 6.61 17.09
N LYS A 126 -20.03 6.06 17.04
CA LYS A 126 -18.95 6.41 17.97
C LYS A 126 -18.44 7.84 17.71
N LEU A 127 -18.30 8.23 16.44
CA LEU A 127 -17.87 9.58 16.04
C LEU A 127 -18.90 10.65 16.49
N GLY A 128 -20.18 10.49 16.19
CA GLY A 128 -21.22 11.41 16.63
C GLY A 128 -21.29 11.57 18.15
N ASN A 129 -21.19 10.46 18.90
CA ASN A 129 -21.10 10.52 20.36
C ASN A 129 -19.83 11.23 20.85
N TYR A 130 -18.70 11.04 20.16
CA TYR A 130 -17.44 11.69 20.49
C TYR A 130 -17.52 13.21 20.30
N LEU A 131 -18.05 13.66 19.16
CA LEU A 131 -18.27 15.08 18.88
C LEU A 131 -19.16 15.75 19.95
N ASN A 132 -20.28 15.11 20.29
CA ASN A 132 -21.21 15.61 21.30
C ASN A 132 -20.59 15.63 22.71
N THR A 133 -19.97 14.53 23.15
CA THR A 133 -19.45 14.39 24.53
C THR A 133 -18.30 15.34 24.80
N ASN A 134 -17.46 15.59 23.80
CA ASN A 134 -16.32 16.50 23.92
C ASN A 134 -16.66 17.95 23.56
N LYS A 135 -17.95 18.25 23.28
CA LYS A 135 -18.42 19.59 22.91
C LYS A 135 -17.66 20.18 21.71
N LEU A 136 -17.33 19.32 20.75
CA LEU A 136 -16.64 19.71 19.52
C LEU A 136 -17.61 20.30 18.48
N THR A 137 -18.90 20.14 18.70
CA THR A 137 -19.97 20.65 17.83
C THR A 137 -21.03 21.38 18.64
N THR A 138 -21.64 22.40 18.05
CA THR A 138 -22.82 23.08 18.60
C THR A 138 -24.13 22.57 18.02
N HIS A 139 -24.06 21.62 17.08
CA HIS A 139 -25.24 21.08 16.40
C HIS A 139 -26.04 20.13 17.31
N PRO A 140 -27.37 20.04 17.11
CA PRO A 140 -28.22 19.12 17.88
C PRO A 140 -27.75 17.68 17.74
N LYS A 141 -27.95 16.88 18.79
CA LYS A 141 -27.58 15.47 18.81
C LYS A 141 -28.22 14.66 17.68
N ASP A 142 -29.43 15.02 17.26
CA ASP A 142 -30.15 14.34 16.18
C ASP A 142 -29.46 14.52 14.81
N SER A 143 -28.67 15.59 14.61
CA SER A 143 -27.85 15.75 13.41
C SER A 143 -26.64 14.81 13.39
N LEU A 144 -26.20 14.34 14.57
CA LEU A 144 -25.05 13.45 14.74
C LEU A 144 -25.38 11.96 14.55
N SER A 145 -26.45 11.66 13.82
CA SER A 145 -26.76 10.32 13.30
C SER A 145 -26.54 10.20 11.79
N ASP A 146 -26.35 11.31 11.09
CA ASP A 146 -26.09 11.35 9.65
C ASP A 146 -24.58 11.27 9.38
N PRO A 147 -24.09 10.20 8.71
CA PRO A 147 -22.68 10.05 8.36
C PRO A 147 -22.09 11.23 7.58
N ASP A 148 -22.84 11.77 6.60
CA ASP A 148 -22.33 12.85 5.74
C ASP A 148 -22.11 14.12 6.55
N PHE A 149 -23.06 14.44 7.43
CA PHE A 149 -22.92 15.54 8.37
C PHE A 149 -21.73 15.37 9.33
N ILE A 150 -21.51 14.14 9.84
CA ILE A 150 -20.37 13.85 10.74
C ILE A 150 -19.04 14.04 10.00
N ILE A 151 -18.95 13.60 8.74
CA ILE A 151 -17.77 13.77 7.89
C ILE A 151 -17.46 15.25 7.70
N ASP A 152 -18.47 16.05 7.34
CA ASP A 152 -18.34 17.49 7.13
C ASP A 152 -17.90 18.23 8.40
N GLU A 153 -18.47 17.86 9.55
CA GLU A 153 -18.11 18.45 10.84
C GLU A 153 -16.67 18.11 11.22
N ILE A 154 -16.25 16.85 11.08
CA ILE A 154 -14.86 16.43 11.34
C ILE A 154 -13.90 17.15 10.40
N ALA A 155 -14.22 17.24 9.11
CA ALA A 155 -13.43 17.97 8.13
C ALA A 155 -13.26 19.45 8.49
N SER A 156 -14.34 20.09 8.94
CA SER A 156 -14.33 21.49 9.40
C SER A 156 -13.41 21.68 10.60
N LEU A 157 -13.49 20.79 11.58
CA LEU A 157 -12.67 20.84 12.79
C LEU A 157 -11.19 20.59 12.49
N LEU A 158 -10.86 19.61 11.64
CA LEU A 158 -9.48 19.33 11.25
C LEU A 158 -8.84 20.53 10.54
N ARG A 159 -9.55 21.14 9.57
CA ARG A 159 -9.05 22.35 8.89
C ARG A 159 -8.85 23.53 9.82
N LYS A 160 -9.76 23.71 10.78
CA LYS A 160 -9.68 24.81 11.76
C LYS A 160 -8.42 24.71 12.62
N ASP A 161 -7.95 23.49 12.88
CA ASP A 161 -6.75 23.20 13.67
C ASP A 161 -5.51 22.93 12.79
N ASP A 162 -5.52 23.39 11.52
CA ASP A 162 -4.43 23.25 10.56
C ASP A 162 -4.00 21.80 10.25
N PHE A 163 -4.94 20.86 10.29
CA PHE A 163 -4.75 19.49 9.81
C PHE A 163 -5.31 19.29 8.41
N GLU A 164 -4.52 18.63 7.58
CA GLU A 164 -4.96 18.04 6.32
C GLU A 164 -5.54 16.65 6.59
N TYR A 165 -6.46 16.23 5.72
CA TYR A 165 -7.15 14.97 5.88
C TYR A 165 -7.59 14.37 4.54
N ARG A 166 -7.86 13.07 4.56
CA ARG A 166 -8.52 12.38 3.44
C ARG A 166 -9.44 11.29 3.96
N PHE A 167 -10.70 11.35 3.56
CA PHE A 167 -11.62 10.23 3.73
C PHE A 167 -11.49 9.29 2.54
N LEU A 168 -11.47 7.98 2.80
CA LEU A 168 -11.45 6.95 1.77
C LEU A 168 -12.52 5.91 2.10
N ALA A 169 -13.04 5.25 1.07
CA ALA A 169 -13.85 4.05 1.22
C ALA A 169 -13.24 2.95 0.34
N ARG A 170 -12.59 1.96 0.96
CA ARG A 170 -11.92 0.86 0.24
C ARG A 170 -12.31 -0.48 0.86
N ASN A 171 -12.68 -1.45 0.02
CA ASN A 171 -12.96 -2.83 0.47
C ASN A 171 -13.99 -2.93 1.62
N GLY A 172 -14.99 -2.04 1.62
CA GLY A 172 -16.02 -1.95 2.66
C GLY A 172 -15.54 -1.34 3.98
N ILE A 173 -14.40 -0.65 3.99
CA ILE A 173 -13.84 0.07 5.13
C ILE A 173 -13.87 1.57 4.85
N ASP A 174 -14.44 2.33 5.79
CA ASP A 174 -14.34 3.79 5.78
C ASP A 174 -13.10 4.22 6.55
N GLU A 175 -12.20 4.92 5.88
CA GLU A 175 -10.90 5.31 6.41
C GLU A 175 -10.78 6.82 6.52
N LEU A 176 -9.92 7.26 7.44
CA LEU A 176 -9.52 8.64 7.59
C LEU A 176 -8.00 8.69 7.70
N LEU A 177 -7.37 9.51 6.88
CA LEU A 177 -5.96 9.88 6.99
C LEU A 177 -5.90 11.28 7.57
N ILE A 178 -4.97 11.52 8.50
CA ILE A 178 -4.77 12.85 9.13
C ILE A 178 -3.28 13.15 9.16
N TRP A 179 -2.87 14.33 8.68
CA TRP A 179 -1.50 14.81 8.71
C TRP A 179 -1.45 16.34 8.74
N ASN A 180 -0.29 16.91 9.03
CA ASN A 180 -0.04 18.35 8.91
C ASN A 180 1.42 18.70 8.57
N ASP A 181 2.31 17.71 8.57
CA ASP A 181 3.71 17.89 8.19
C ASP A 181 3.92 17.49 6.73
N ILE A 182 4.08 18.50 5.86
CA ILE A 182 4.27 18.31 4.42
C ILE A 182 5.50 19.02 3.87
N THR A 183 6.06 18.48 2.79
CA THR A 183 7.03 19.17 1.93
C THR A 183 6.60 19.08 0.47
N LYS A 184 6.84 20.13 -0.32
CA LYS A 184 6.45 20.17 -1.73
C LYS A 184 7.67 20.23 -2.63
N LYS A 185 7.63 19.52 -3.76
CA LYS A 185 8.70 19.55 -4.76
C LYS A 185 8.15 19.30 -6.16
N GLU A 186 8.66 20.04 -7.12
CA GLU A 186 8.34 19.88 -8.54
C GLU A 186 9.15 18.74 -9.17
N TYR A 187 8.48 17.99 -10.05
CA TYR A 187 9.07 16.92 -10.85
C TYR A 187 8.61 17.03 -12.30
N THR A 188 9.50 16.70 -13.23
CA THR A 188 9.16 16.51 -14.65
C THR A 188 9.15 15.01 -14.92
N VAL A 189 8.00 14.49 -15.30
CA VAL A 189 7.75 13.05 -15.49
C VAL A 189 7.54 12.77 -16.96
N VAL A 190 8.40 11.94 -17.54
CA VAL A 190 8.27 11.48 -18.92
C VAL A 190 7.41 10.22 -18.91
N LEU A 191 6.21 10.29 -19.47
CA LEU A 191 5.31 9.18 -19.76
C LEU A 191 5.47 8.74 -21.22
N PRO A 192 4.87 7.60 -21.64
CA PRO A 192 4.99 7.14 -23.02
C PRO A 192 4.40 8.07 -24.08
N LYS A 193 3.36 8.85 -23.72
CA LYS A 193 2.69 9.80 -24.62
C LYS A 193 3.15 11.24 -24.39
N ASP A 194 3.38 11.62 -23.14
CA ASP A 194 3.54 13.03 -22.74
C ASP A 194 4.66 13.23 -21.72
N THR A 195 5.02 14.49 -21.50
CA THR A 195 5.88 14.90 -20.39
C THR A 195 5.12 15.87 -19.51
N ILE A 196 4.92 15.50 -18.24
CA ILE A 196 4.08 16.24 -17.30
C ILE A 196 4.96 16.89 -16.23
N ASN A 197 4.73 18.16 -15.96
CA ASN A 197 5.28 18.82 -14.77
C ASN A 197 4.28 18.66 -13.64
N THR A 198 4.70 18.04 -12.54
CA THR A 198 3.85 17.71 -11.40
C THR A 198 4.46 18.19 -10.10
N THR A 199 3.60 18.71 -9.21
CA THR A 199 3.96 18.99 -7.83
C THR A 199 3.74 17.74 -6.99
N VAL A 200 4.80 17.20 -6.39
CA VAL A 200 4.70 16.14 -5.37
C VAL A 200 4.61 16.77 -3.98
N VAL A 201 3.52 16.50 -3.28
CA VAL A 201 3.28 16.83 -1.87
C VAL A 201 3.65 15.63 -1.01
N PHE A 202 4.82 15.65 -0.42
CA PHE A 202 5.28 14.64 0.52
C PHE A 202 4.64 14.84 1.89
N ILE A 203 3.88 13.85 2.33
CA ILE A 203 3.44 13.71 3.72
C ILE A 203 4.60 13.10 4.50
N ASN A 204 5.21 13.90 5.38
CA ASN A 204 6.39 13.48 6.15
C ASN A 204 6.01 12.54 7.29
N SER A 205 4.83 12.72 7.87
CA SER A 205 4.28 11.86 8.92
C SER A 205 2.76 11.98 8.99
N PHE A 206 2.12 10.90 9.43
CA PHE A 206 0.69 10.85 9.67
C PHE A 206 0.39 10.78 11.17
N HIS A 207 -0.70 11.41 11.59
CA HIS A 207 -1.30 11.19 12.89
C HIS A 207 -2.23 9.98 12.91
N LEU A 208 -2.91 9.76 11.78
CA LEU A 208 -3.72 8.57 11.48
C LEU A 208 -3.40 8.13 10.06
N GLU A 209 -2.91 6.90 9.92
CA GLU A 209 -2.68 6.24 8.62
C GLU A 209 -3.88 5.36 8.24
N ASP A 210 -3.78 4.81 7.03
CA ASP A 210 -4.78 3.94 6.43
C ASP A 210 -4.93 2.58 7.14
N PHE A 211 -5.98 1.85 6.75
CA PHE A 211 -6.31 0.53 7.26
C PHE A 211 -5.20 -0.50 7.00
N ASP A 212 -4.53 -0.44 5.85
CA ASP A 212 -3.50 -1.40 5.44
C ASP A 212 -2.25 -1.25 6.33
N ASN A 213 -1.84 0.00 6.63
CA ASN A 213 -0.82 0.29 7.62
C ASN A 213 -1.20 -0.32 8.98
N PHE A 214 -2.43 -0.08 9.40
CA PHE A 214 -2.92 -0.58 10.68
C PHE A 214 -2.94 -2.11 10.75
N VAL A 215 -3.42 -2.84 9.74
CA VAL A 215 -3.52 -4.30 9.85
C VAL A 215 -2.21 -5.03 9.59
N THR A 216 -1.24 -4.37 8.98
CA THR A 216 0.06 -4.97 8.65
C THR A 216 1.22 -4.51 9.53
N TYR A 217 0.98 -3.59 10.48
CA TYR A 217 2.06 -2.93 11.25
C TYR A 217 3.05 -2.18 10.33
N GLY A 218 2.50 -1.42 9.39
CA GLY A 218 3.24 -0.53 8.51
C GLY A 218 4.09 -1.23 7.44
N SER A 219 3.92 -2.54 7.21
CA SER A 219 4.57 -3.18 6.06
C SER A 219 3.87 -2.95 4.73
N SER A 220 2.71 -2.32 4.75
CA SER A 220 2.00 -1.81 3.59
C SER A 220 1.16 -0.62 4.05
N ASN A 221 0.94 0.34 3.16
CA ASN A 221 0.21 1.57 3.40
C ASN A 221 -0.26 2.14 2.05
N VAL A 222 -1.05 3.20 2.10
CA VAL A 222 -1.31 4.03 0.93
C VAL A 222 -0.02 4.75 0.55
N GLY A 223 0.55 4.38 -0.61
CA GLY A 223 1.77 4.99 -1.13
C GLY A 223 1.57 6.44 -1.56
N GLY A 224 0.45 6.73 -2.20
CA GLY A 224 0.08 8.08 -2.60
C GLY A 224 -1.15 8.12 -3.49
N TRP A 225 -1.40 9.29 -4.09
CA TRP A 225 -2.52 9.49 -5.02
C TRP A 225 -2.34 10.74 -5.87
N ALA A 226 -2.93 10.74 -7.05
CA ALA A 226 -3.13 11.93 -7.87
C ALA A 226 -4.37 12.75 -7.46
N ILE A 227 -4.31 14.06 -7.69
CA ILE A 227 -5.46 14.97 -7.70
C ILE A 227 -5.65 15.48 -9.14
N GLU A 228 -6.82 15.20 -9.71
CA GLU A 228 -7.17 15.41 -11.12
C GLU A 228 -7.02 16.87 -11.57
N GLU A 229 -7.32 17.85 -10.73
CA GLU A 229 -7.45 19.24 -11.20
C GLU A 229 -6.13 20.00 -11.27
N LYS A 230 -5.03 19.49 -10.70
CA LYS A 230 -3.82 20.30 -10.44
C LYS A 230 -2.47 19.63 -10.71
N ALA A 231 -2.44 18.51 -11.44
CA ALA A 231 -1.22 17.73 -11.65
C ALA A 231 -0.43 17.55 -10.35
N THR A 232 -1.14 17.33 -9.24
CA THR A 232 -0.57 17.30 -7.89
C THR A 232 -0.65 15.87 -7.39
N LEU A 233 0.49 15.33 -6.94
CA LEU A 233 0.57 13.97 -6.41
C LEU A 233 0.89 14.04 -4.93
N TYR A 234 0.11 13.37 -4.10
CA TYR A 234 0.44 13.18 -2.69
C TYR A 234 1.28 11.92 -2.54
N CYS A 235 2.32 11.99 -1.71
CA CYS A 235 3.25 10.89 -1.47
C CYS A 235 3.37 10.64 0.03
N ASN A 236 3.15 9.40 0.47
CA ASN A 236 3.65 8.96 1.77
C ASN A 236 5.18 8.85 1.69
N LYS A 237 5.89 9.83 2.26
CA LYS A 237 7.35 9.89 2.16
C LYS A 237 8.04 8.67 2.78
N THR A 238 7.41 8.05 3.77
CA THR A 238 7.98 6.88 4.45
C THR A 238 7.88 5.61 3.62
N ALA A 239 7.01 5.58 2.60
CA ALA A 239 6.82 4.44 1.71
C ALA A 239 7.89 4.35 0.61
N TYR A 240 8.63 5.43 0.33
CA TYR A 240 9.54 5.49 -0.81
C TYR A 240 10.92 6.06 -0.48
N ALA A 241 11.96 5.37 -0.97
CA ALA A 241 13.31 5.92 -1.02
C ALA A 241 13.45 6.82 -2.25
N LEU A 242 13.73 8.11 -2.04
CA LEU A 242 13.87 9.05 -3.15
C LEU A 242 15.06 8.69 -4.05
N GLY A 243 14.86 8.80 -5.37
CA GLY A 243 15.89 8.53 -6.37
C GLY A 243 15.99 7.05 -6.79
N THR A 244 15.22 6.15 -6.18
CA THR A 244 15.15 4.74 -6.60
C THR A 244 14.06 4.52 -7.64
N GLU A 245 14.04 3.33 -8.24
CA GLU A 245 12.99 2.93 -9.18
C GLU A 245 11.61 2.83 -8.51
N GLU A 246 11.55 2.43 -7.24
CA GLU A 246 10.29 2.40 -6.50
C GLU A 246 9.65 3.80 -6.42
N PHE A 247 10.45 4.85 -6.21
CA PHE A 247 9.94 6.23 -6.22
C PHE A 247 9.71 6.74 -7.66
N ASN A 248 10.72 6.66 -8.52
CA ASN A 248 10.66 7.31 -9.84
C ASN A 248 9.72 6.60 -10.82
N ILE A 249 9.50 5.31 -10.65
CA ILE A 249 8.71 4.47 -11.56
C ILE A 249 7.42 4.02 -10.86
N SER A 250 7.53 3.27 -9.77
CA SER A 250 6.36 2.67 -9.11
C SER A 250 5.46 3.65 -8.38
N TYR A 251 5.95 4.84 -8.08
CA TYR A 251 5.13 5.95 -7.59
C TYR A 251 4.96 7.02 -8.66
N LEU A 252 6.05 7.66 -9.06
CA LEU A 252 5.96 8.93 -9.80
C LEU A 252 5.36 8.72 -11.20
N LYS A 253 5.84 7.75 -11.99
CA LYS A 253 5.22 7.45 -13.29
C LYS A 253 3.82 6.86 -13.14
N HIS A 254 3.62 5.97 -12.17
CA HIS A 254 2.33 5.33 -11.89
C HIS A 254 1.24 6.37 -11.62
N GLU A 255 1.44 7.23 -10.62
CA GLU A 255 0.47 8.24 -10.21
C GLU A 255 0.32 9.37 -11.24
N THR A 256 1.40 9.73 -11.96
CA THR A 256 1.29 10.68 -13.08
C THR A 256 0.43 10.10 -14.21
N LEU A 257 0.50 8.79 -14.47
CA LEU A 257 -0.37 8.16 -15.46
C LEU A 257 -1.83 8.19 -15.02
N HIS A 258 -2.14 7.92 -13.75
CA HIS A 258 -3.50 8.09 -13.23
C HIS A 258 -4.02 9.50 -13.49
N PHE A 259 -3.22 10.51 -13.19
CA PHE A 259 -3.58 11.90 -13.47
C PHE A 259 -3.91 12.15 -14.95
N THR A 260 -3.08 11.64 -15.89
CA THR A 260 -3.34 11.85 -17.33
C THR A 260 -4.55 11.04 -17.81
N ASP A 261 -4.67 9.78 -17.39
CA ASP A 261 -5.75 8.90 -17.85
C ASP A 261 -7.10 9.34 -17.28
N LEU A 262 -7.19 9.83 -16.04
CA LEU A 262 -8.44 10.37 -15.46
C LEU A 262 -8.90 11.64 -16.19
N ASN A 263 -7.97 12.49 -16.60
CA ASN A 263 -8.30 13.70 -17.34
C ASN A 263 -8.74 13.42 -18.79
N ASP A 264 -8.10 12.45 -19.45
CA ASP A 264 -8.43 12.08 -20.83
C ASP A 264 -9.66 11.15 -20.91
N TYR A 265 -9.85 10.29 -19.91
CA TYR A 265 -10.87 9.24 -19.85
C TYR A 265 -11.58 9.21 -18.47
N PRO A 266 -12.39 10.22 -18.14
CA PRO A 266 -12.98 10.40 -16.80
C PRO A 266 -13.92 9.27 -16.36
N ASN A 267 -14.39 8.45 -17.30
CA ASN A 267 -15.26 7.31 -17.01
C ASN A 267 -14.51 5.98 -16.87
N LEU A 268 -13.19 5.97 -17.09
CA LEU A 268 -12.39 4.76 -17.05
C LEU A 268 -12.36 4.20 -15.62
N SER A 269 -12.61 2.90 -15.48
CA SER A 269 -12.69 2.30 -14.16
C SER A 269 -11.34 2.31 -13.43
N THR A 270 -11.39 2.27 -12.10
CA THR A 270 -10.18 2.17 -11.27
C THR A 270 -9.31 0.95 -11.60
N ALA A 271 -9.89 -0.20 -11.96
CA ALA A 271 -9.08 -1.37 -12.32
C ALA A 271 -8.33 -1.20 -13.64
N ASP A 272 -8.90 -0.48 -14.61
CA ASP A 272 -8.21 -0.18 -15.88
C ASP A 272 -7.11 0.86 -15.67
N LEU A 273 -7.35 1.88 -14.84
CA LEU A 273 -6.33 2.86 -14.43
C LEU A 273 -5.13 2.15 -13.80
N GLU A 274 -5.38 1.24 -12.85
CA GLU A 274 -4.36 0.41 -12.19
C GLU A 274 -3.58 -0.47 -13.17
N TYR A 275 -4.28 -1.15 -14.07
CA TYR A 275 -3.66 -2.01 -15.08
C TYR A 275 -2.70 -1.21 -15.97
N ARG A 276 -3.15 -0.04 -16.46
CA ARG A 276 -2.33 0.82 -17.32
C ARG A 276 -1.14 1.41 -16.57
N ALA A 277 -1.31 1.83 -15.33
CA ALA A 277 -0.23 2.37 -14.51
C ALA A 277 0.86 1.33 -14.24
N LYS A 278 0.46 0.08 -13.96
CA LYS A 278 1.39 -1.03 -13.76
C LYS A 278 2.10 -1.49 -15.03
N LEU A 279 1.43 -1.40 -16.19
CA LEU A 279 2.12 -1.58 -17.48
C LEU A 279 3.22 -0.54 -17.65
N VAL A 280 2.94 0.74 -17.33
CA VAL A 280 3.97 1.79 -17.34
C VAL A 280 5.09 1.49 -16.37
N GLU A 281 4.82 0.94 -15.18
CA GLU A 281 5.92 0.47 -14.31
C GLU A 281 6.80 -0.55 -15.05
N LEU A 282 6.21 -1.65 -15.50
CA LEU A 282 6.94 -2.73 -16.17
C LEU A 282 7.63 -2.30 -17.47
N MET A 283 7.24 -1.20 -18.10
CA MET A 283 7.95 -0.65 -19.26
C MET A 283 9.32 -0.04 -18.89
N TYR A 284 9.50 0.45 -17.66
CA TYR A 284 10.67 1.23 -17.26
C TYR A 284 11.54 0.59 -16.18
N LEU A 285 11.05 -0.40 -15.43
CA LEU A 285 11.85 -1.08 -14.40
C LEU A 285 13.03 -1.84 -15.02
N THR A 286 14.16 -1.85 -14.32
CA THR A 286 15.36 -2.60 -14.70
C THR A 286 15.47 -3.93 -13.96
N GLU A 287 16.56 -4.67 -14.21
CA GLU A 287 16.87 -5.90 -13.46
C GLU A 287 16.96 -5.69 -11.94
N GLU A 288 17.21 -4.46 -11.49
CA GLU A 288 17.28 -4.13 -10.06
C GLU A 288 15.96 -4.41 -9.34
N THR A 289 14.83 -4.10 -9.95
CA THR A 289 13.51 -4.14 -9.28
C THR A 289 12.42 -4.92 -10.03
N MET A 290 12.63 -5.29 -11.29
CA MET A 290 11.63 -5.99 -12.11
C MET A 290 11.05 -7.23 -11.42
N TYR A 291 11.92 -8.13 -10.92
CA TYR A 291 11.47 -9.40 -10.36
C TYR A 291 10.82 -9.24 -8.99
N SER A 292 11.26 -8.28 -8.16
CA SER A 292 10.59 -8.00 -6.89
C SER A 292 9.19 -7.42 -7.13
N LYS A 293 9.04 -6.55 -8.13
CA LYS A 293 7.73 -6.02 -8.53
C LYS A 293 6.81 -7.10 -9.10
N LEU A 294 7.30 -7.96 -9.99
CA LEU A 294 6.53 -9.11 -10.48
C LEU A 294 6.11 -10.06 -9.36
N PHE A 295 6.99 -10.32 -8.39
CA PHE A 295 6.65 -11.11 -7.21
C PHE A 295 5.48 -10.49 -6.43
N GLU A 296 5.50 -9.17 -6.22
CA GLU A 296 4.42 -8.46 -5.56
C GLU A 296 3.09 -8.57 -6.32
N PHE A 297 3.12 -8.34 -7.64
CA PHE A 297 1.93 -8.49 -8.50
C PHE A 297 1.38 -9.91 -8.48
N LEU A 298 2.23 -10.93 -8.60
CA LEU A 298 1.82 -12.34 -8.55
C LEU A 298 1.15 -12.71 -7.23
N ASN A 299 1.69 -12.27 -6.09
CA ASN A 299 1.17 -12.65 -4.77
C ASN A 299 -0.10 -11.90 -4.36
N SER A 300 -0.37 -10.76 -4.98
CA SER A 300 -1.57 -9.95 -4.72
C SER A 300 -2.65 -10.11 -5.81
N ALA A 301 -2.36 -10.79 -6.91
CA ALA A 301 -3.31 -11.03 -8.00
C ALA A 301 -4.55 -11.83 -7.55
N SER A 302 -5.73 -11.34 -7.89
CA SER A 302 -7.01 -12.03 -7.65
C SER A 302 -8.08 -11.56 -8.64
N ASN A 303 -8.79 -12.50 -9.26
CA ASN A 303 -9.92 -12.23 -10.17
C ASN A 303 -11.30 -12.27 -9.49
N LYS A 304 -11.34 -12.35 -8.14
CA LYS A 304 -12.58 -12.58 -7.40
C LYS A 304 -13.57 -11.41 -7.48
N ASP A 305 -13.06 -10.18 -7.46
CA ASP A 305 -13.87 -8.96 -7.48
C ASP A 305 -13.11 -7.86 -8.22
N ARG A 306 -13.74 -7.30 -9.26
CA ARG A 306 -13.18 -6.23 -10.07
C ARG A 306 -13.06 -4.92 -9.32
N ASN A 307 -13.91 -4.69 -8.32
CA ASN A 307 -13.86 -3.51 -7.48
C ASN A 307 -12.62 -3.49 -6.56
N TYR A 308 -11.94 -4.63 -6.41
CA TYR A 308 -10.62 -4.70 -5.80
C TYR A 308 -9.56 -4.42 -6.87
N SER A 309 -9.56 -3.17 -7.34
CA SER A 309 -8.87 -2.69 -8.53
C SER A 309 -7.42 -3.13 -8.61
N HIS A 310 -6.64 -2.99 -7.52
CA HIS A 310 -5.23 -3.40 -7.52
C HIS A 310 -5.06 -4.91 -7.77
N ASN A 311 -5.78 -5.76 -7.02
CA ASN A 311 -5.69 -7.20 -7.13
C ASN A 311 -6.19 -7.70 -8.49
N TYR A 312 -7.28 -7.13 -8.99
CA TYR A 312 -7.86 -7.47 -10.28
C TYR A 312 -6.93 -7.07 -11.43
N ALA A 313 -6.40 -5.84 -11.41
CA ALA A 313 -5.42 -5.37 -12.37
C ALA A 313 -4.16 -6.24 -12.39
N ASN A 314 -3.67 -6.68 -11.22
CA ASN A 314 -2.53 -7.60 -11.14
C ASN A 314 -2.83 -8.94 -11.79
N TYR A 315 -4.04 -9.48 -11.57
CA TYR A 315 -4.44 -10.73 -12.21
C TYR A 315 -4.49 -10.60 -13.74
N ILE A 316 -5.11 -9.54 -14.27
CA ILE A 316 -5.18 -9.36 -15.73
C ILE A 316 -3.79 -9.10 -16.31
N LEU A 317 -2.98 -8.26 -15.66
CA LEU A 317 -1.60 -7.98 -16.06
C LEU A 317 -0.76 -9.26 -16.18
N ILE A 318 -0.77 -10.11 -15.15
CA ILE A 318 -0.04 -11.39 -15.18
C ILE A 318 -0.59 -12.31 -16.27
N GLY A 319 -1.92 -12.39 -16.43
CA GLY A 319 -2.55 -13.19 -17.48
C GLY A 319 -2.11 -12.77 -18.89
N ASP A 320 -2.15 -11.47 -19.18
CA ASP A 320 -1.79 -10.94 -20.51
C ASP A 320 -0.29 -11.08 -20.82
N LEU A 321 0.57 -10.85 -19.82
CA LEU A 321 1.99 -11.13 -19.95
C LEU A 321 2.22 -12.64 -20.19
N SER A 322 1.49 -13.52 -19.48
CA SER A 322 1.63 -14.97 -19.61
C SER A 322 1.29 -15.49 -21.00
N LYS A 323 0.21 -14.95 -21.60
CA LYS A 323 -0.20 -15.32 -22.96
C LYS A 323 0.89 -15.02 -23.98
N THR A 324 1.56 -13.88 -23.83
CA THR A 324 2.60 -13.45 -24.79
C THR A 324 3.94 -14.14 -24.54
N ILE A 325 4.35 -14.27 -23.27
CA ILE A 325 5.69 -14.75 -22.89
C ILE A 325 5.76 -16.29 -22.84
N PHE A 326 4.71 -16.94 -22.31
CA PHE A 326 4.70 -18.38 -22.05
C PHE A 326 3.70 -19.16 -22.91
N ASN A 327 2.87 -18.46 -23.70
CA ASN A 327 1.75 -19.06 -24.42
C ASN A 327 0.83 -19.87 -23.48
N SER A 328 0.56 -19.30 -22.30
CA SER A 328 -0.32 -19.85 -21.27
C SER A 328 -1.31 -18.80 -20.78
N GLU A 329 -2.49 -19.23 -20.31
CA GLU A 329 -3.51 -18.29 -19.81
C GLU A 329 -3.07 -17.54 -18.55
N TYR A 330 -2.28 -18.20 -17.70
CA TYR A 330 -1.76 -17.63 -16.46
C TYR A 330 -0.57 -18.45 -15.96
N GLU A 331 0.59 -17.81 -15.75
CA GLU A 331 1.77 -18.42 -15.16
C GLU A 331 2.00 -17.93 -13.73
N ASN A 332 1.92 -18.85 -12.77
CA ASN A 332 2.09 -18.54 -11.34
C ASN A 332 3.46 -18.96 -10.79
N ASP A 333 4.29 -19.63 -11.59
CA ASP A 333 5.63 -20.05 -11.20
C ASP A 333 6.63 -18.89 -11.30
N PHE A 334 6.97 -18.32 -10.14
CA PHE A 334 7.93 -17.20 -10.06
C PHE A 334 9.34 -17.57 -10.56
N ASP A 335 9.75 -18.83 -10.51
CA ASP A 335 11.05 -19.24 -11.04
C ASP A 335 11.09 -19.17 -12.57
N LYS A 336 9.95 -19.42 -13.23
CA LYS A 336 9.84 -19.19 -14.69
C LYS A 336 9.89 -17.71 -15.03
N TRP A 337 9.22 -16.86 -14.25
CA TRP A 337 9.30 -15.40 -14.43
C TRP A 337 10.73 -14.88 -14.31
N LYS A 338 11.51 -15.37 -13.34
CA LYS A 338 12.93 -15.01 -13.18
C LYS A 338 13.83 -15.46 -14.34
N ALA A 339 13.41 -16.45 -15.12
CA ALA A 339 14.14 -16.90 -16.30
C ALA A 339 13.88 -16.03 -17.55
N VAL A 340 12.86 -15.18 -17.52
CA VAL A 340 12.53 -14.26 -18.62
C VAL A 340 13.40 -13.02 -18.52
N LYS A 341 14.04 -12.64 -19.63
CA LYS A 341 14.82 -11.38 -19.69
C LYS A 341 13.91 -10.19 -19.43
N VAL A 342 14.40 -9.24 -18.63
CA VAL A 342 13.67 -7.99 -18.31
C VAL A 342 13.26 -7.22 -19.57
N GLU A 343 14.13 -7.14 -20.57
CA GLU A 343 13.82 -6.51 -21.86
C GLU A 343 12.59 -7.13 -22.55
N ALA A 344 12.42 -8.46 -22.46
CA ALA A 344 11.25 -9.12 -23.03
C ALA A 344 9.98 -8.71 -22.27
N ILE A 345 10.03 -8.65 -20.94
CA ILE A 345 8.91 -8.17 -20.11
C ILE A 345 8.58 -6.71 -20.43
N ASN A 346 9.60 -5.84 -20.53
CA ASN A 346 9.41 -4.43 -20.88
C ASN A 346 8.73 -4.28 -22.25
N ASN A 347 9.14 -5.07 -23.24
CA ASN A 347 8.58 -5.04 -24.60
C ASN A 347 7.11 -5.50 -24.62
N VAL A 348 6.77 -6.60 -23.94
CA VAL A 348 5.38 -7.05 -23.85
C VAL A 348 4.52 -6.00 -23.10
N ALA A 349 5.01 -5.45 -21.99
CA ALA A 349 4.29 -4.40 -21.25
C ALA A 349 4.03 -3.17 -22.14
N LYS A 350 5.00 -2.78 -22.96
CA LYS A 350 4.88 -1.69 -23.93
C LYS A 350 3.81 -1.99 -24.99
N GLU A 351 3.81 -3.19 -25.56
CA GLU A 351 2.80 -3.62 -26.55
C GLU A 351 1.39 -3.61 -25.96
N LEU A 352 1.21 -4.15 -24.75
CA LEU A 352 -0.06 -4.13 -24.02
C LEU A 352 -0.52 -2.69 -23.72
N TYR A 353 0.39 -1.80 -23.32
CA TYR A 353 0.07 -0.39 -23.08
C TYR A 353 -0.42 0.30 -24.37
N TYR A 354 0.25 0.10 -25.51
CA TYR A 354 -0.21 0.68 -26.77
C TYR A 354 -1.51 0.06 -27.29
N SER A 355 -1.72 -1.25 -27.08
CA SER A 355 -3.01 -1.90 -27.38
C SER A 355 -4.15 -1.29 -26.56
N SER A 356 -3.92 -1.07 -25.26
CA SER A 356 -4.91 -0.41 -24.39
C SER A 356 -5.19 1.04 -24.81
N ASN A 357 -4.18 1.77 -25.28
CA ASN A 357 -4.37 3.10 -25.87
C ASN A 357 -5.23 3.10 -27.14
N ALA A 358 -5.07 2.08 -27.99
CA ALA A 358 -5.88 1.96 -29.20
C ALA A 358 -7.36 1.78 -28.88
N LYS A 359 -7.69 0.96 -27.87
CA LYS A 359 -9.06 0.80 -27.37
C LYS A 359 -9.65 2.12 -26.83
N LEU A 360 -8.87 2.86 -26.05
CA LEU A 360 -9.31 4.14 -25.49
C LEU A 360 -9.49 5.24 -26.54
N ALA A 361 -8.75 5.18 -27.65
CA ALA A 361 -8.90 6.15 -28.74
C ALA A 361 -10.24 6.02 -29.50
N GLU A 362 -10.97 4.91 -29.33
CA GLU A 362 -12.26 4.70 -29.99
C GLU A 362 -13.37 5.57 -29.38
N SER A 363 -13.29 5.90 -28.08
CA SER A 363 -14.25 6.75 -27.39
C SER A 363 -13.73 7.23 -26.03
N THR A 364 -14.00 8.49 -25.67
CA THR A 364 -13.71 9.05 -24.33
C THR A 364 -14.69 8.54 -23.26
N GLU A 365 -15.77 7.86 -23.65
CA GLU A 365 -16.79 7.29 -22.76
C GLU A 365 -16.50 5.82 -22.39
N VAL A 366 -15.34 5.29 -22.78
CA VAL A 366 -14.95 3.91 -22.46
C VAL A 366 -14.82 3.77 -20.95
N LYS A 367 -15.57 2.81 -20.39
CA LYS A 367 -15.56 2.50 -18.95
C LYS A 367 -14.59 1.40 -18.59
N GLU A 368 -14.43 0.41 -19.47
CA GLU A 368 -13.68 -0.80 -19.20
C GLU A 368 -12.96 -1.27 -20.47
N ILE A 369 -11.67 -1.63 -20.35
CA ILE A 369 -10.85 -2.16 -21.45
C ILE A 369 -10.19 -3.50 -21.12
N ILE A 370 -10.23 -3.93 -19.85
CA ILE A 370 -9.78 -5.23 -19.34
C ILE A 370 -10.91 -6.07 -18.75
#